data_AF-A0A2T5IGS3-F1
#
_entry.id   AF-A0A2T5IGS3-F1
#
_cell.length_a   1.000
_cell.length_b   1.000
_cell.length_c   1.000
_cell.angle_alpha   90.00
_cell.angle_beta   90.00
_cell.angle_gamma   90.00
#
_symmetry.space_group_name_H-M   'P 1'
#
loop_
_entity.id
_entity.type
_entity.pdbx_description
1 polymer ?
#
loop_
_entity_poly.entity_id
_entity_poly.type
_entity_poly.pdbx_seq_one_letter_code
_entity_poly.pdbx_strand_id
1 'polypeptide(L)'
;MRPALARQMIPTALAVAAITLIIVMSPAEAGSDAPSGERTVPVRLGTEQNWSVRLPEADKVVYKGEVIQDNSNIEAEGIHSIDVLYSLAFVTGKYIKEYGKDEELQTEADKVLLPYQTALGNFTYRELVQRGLNKTSVGGSKKWVEFNSPSVAEWVVEVTPSFTLTQDQSAIVLNNHIAIYAPGAPSEPLYKNLIRIVSDPRNEPDPAGLWMRGGGERLKEESADLFARSLEIAWREIGNASRKDDPARPKTIRYRQGKSEKMERAGVIDMRCNRAVIRTLRGWLMSVPLAEPREDATGNECNNKLSQNLVEFRGNTFLP
;
A
#
# COMPACT_ATOMS: atom_id res chain seq x y z
N MET A 1 -72.84 -27.25 -25.26
CA MET A 1 -74.28 -27.13 -25.58
C MET A 1 -74.86 -25.94 -24.83
N ARG A 2 -75.55 -25.05 -25.56
CA ARG A 2 -76.32 -23.87 -25.11
C ARG A 2 -75.57 -22.68 -24.47
N PRO A 3 -75.76 -21.46 -25.03
CA PRO A 3 -75.29 -20.21 -24.45
C PRO A 3 -76.36 -19.58 -23.54
N ALA A 4 -75.95 -18.67 -22.64
CA ALA A 4 -76.86 -17.71 -22.03
C ALA A 4 -76.25 -16.31 -22.14
N LEU A 5 -76.81 -15.58 -23.11
CA LEU A 5 -76.64 -14.16 -23.36
C LEU A 5 -77.40 -13.33 -22.31
N ALA A 6 -76.81 -12.19 -22.01
CA ALA A 6 -77.45 -10.89 -21.85
C ALA A 6 -78.38 -10.66 -20.65
N ARG A 7 -78.05 -9.64 -19.86
CA ARG A 7 -78.67 -8.30 -19.96
C ARG A 7 -78.00 -7.34 -18.96
N GLN A 8 -77.53 -6.20 -19.46
CA GLN A 8 -78.09 -4.86 -19.17
C GLN A 8 -77.32 -4.16 -18.04
N MET A 9 -77.04 -2.87 -18.07
CA MET A 9 -77.11 -1.81 -19.06
C MET A 9 -76.59 -0.55 -18.34
N ILE A 10 -76.28 0.48 -19.13
CA ILE A 10 -76.36 1.92 -18.76
C ILE A 10 -75.07 2.57 -18.23
N PRO A 11 -74.82 3.81 -18.70
CA PRO A 11 -73.53 4.26 -19.16
C PRO A 11 -72.94 5.34 -18.25
N THR A 12 -71.69 5.72 -18.49
CA THR A 12 -71.20 7.03 -18.08
C THR A 12 -70.19 7.51 -19.10
N ALA A 13 -70.63 8.51 -19.87
CA ALA A 13 -69.75 9.38 -20.63
C ALA A 13 -68.93 10.20 -19.63
N LEU A 14 -67.62 10.32 -19.85
CA LEU A 14 -66.81 11.33 -19.20
C LEU A 14 -65.71 11.81 -20.13
N ALA A 15 -65.56 13.12 -20.10
CA ALA A 15 -64.98 13.98 -21.10
C ALA A 15 -63.45 13.85 -21.19
N VAL A 16 -62.94 13.94 -22.42
CA VAL A 16 -61.52 14.11 -22.71
C VAL A 16 -61.16 15.57 -22.45
N ALA A 17 -60.53 15.84 -21.31
CA ALA A 17 -59.84 17.10 -21.04
C ALA A 17 -58.44 17.02 -21.64
N ALA A 18 -58.18 17.81 -22.69
CA ALA A 18 -56.86 18.00 -23.26
C ALA A 18 -56.00 18.83 -22.28
N ILE A 19 -54.95 18.22 -21.73
CA ILE A 19 -53.95 18.90 -20.91
C ILE A 19 -52.88 19.45 -21.85
N THR A 20 -52.89 20.76 -22.05
CA THR A 20 -51.84 21.50 -22.74
C THR A 20 -50.65 21.67 -21.79
N LEU A 21 -49.53 21.01 -22.11
CA LEU A 21 -48.28 21.10 -21.36
C LEU A 21 -47.61 22.46 -21.66
N ILE A 22 -47.64 23.40 -20.70
CA ILE A 22 -46.88 24.64 -20.76
C ILE A 22 -45.48 24.36 -20.21
N ILE A 23 -44.48 24.32 -21.09
CA ILE A 23 -43.07 24.26 -20.71
C ILE A 23 -42.64 25.66 -20.30
N VAL A 24 -42.53 25.91 -18.99
CA VAL A 24 -41.91 27.12 -18.45
C VAL A 24 -40.40 26.91 -18.47
N MET A 25 -39.70 27.57 -19.40
CA MET A 25 -38.24 27.63 -19.40
C MET A 25 -37.79 28.52 -18.24
N SER A 26 -37.15 27.93 -17.23
CA SER A 26 -36.45 28.70 -16.19
C SER A 26 -35.13 29.23 -16.78
N PRO A 27 -34.79 30.51 -16.62
CA PRO A 27 -33.47 31.00 -16.97
C PRO A 27 -32.42 30.33 -16.06
N ALA A 28 -31.37 29.79 -16.66
CA ALA A 28 -30.21 29.30 -15.94
C ALA A 28 -29.53 30.46 -15.23
N GLU A 29 -29.57 30.47 -13.89
CA GLU A 29 -28.69 31.31 -13.09
C GLU A 29 -27.25 30.83 -13.32
N ALA A 30 -26.44 31.72 -13.90
CA ALA A 30 -25.00 31.56 -13.95
C ALA A 30 -24.46 31.57 -12.52
N GLY A 31 -24.13 30.38 -12.02
CA GLY A 31 -23.49 30.19 -10.72
C GLY A 31 -22.16 30.94 -10.67
N SER A 32 -22.10 31.90 -9.74
CA SER A 32 -20.91 32.65 -9.34
C SER A 32 -19.71 31.73 -9.13
N ASP A 33 -18.59 32.09 -9.73
CA ASP A 33 -17.27 31.52 -9.49
C ASP A 33 -16.97 31.47 -7.98
N ALA A 34 -16.90 30.27 -7.43
CA ALA A 34 -16.34 30.03 -6.11
C ALA A 34 -14.81 30.21 -6.19
N PRO A 35 -14.18 31.00 -5.30
CA PRO A 35 -12.74 31.15 -5.32
C PRO A 35 -12.06 29.82 -5.03
N SER A 36 -11.18 29.47 -5.96
CA SER A 36 -10.22 28.39 -5.96
C SER A 36 -9.46 28.24 -4.65
N GLY A 37 -9.39 26.99 -4.17
CA GLY A 37 -8.21 26.40 -3.54
C GLY A 37 -7.70 27.09 -2.29
N GLU A 38 -8.24 26.66 -1.16
CA GLU A 38 -7.68 26.92 0.17
C GLU A 38 -6.18 26.53 0.17
N ARG A 39 -5.33 27.53 0.44
CA ARG A 39 -3.88 27.37 0.56
C ARG A 39 -3.57 26.43 1.73
N THR A 40 -3.21 25.18 1.43
CA THR A 40 -2.52 24.33 2.40
C THR A 40 -1.15 24.94 2.68
N VAL A 41 -0.96 25.43 3.92
CA VAL A 41 0.32 25.95 4.39
C VAL A 41 1.34 24.81 4.30
N PRO A 42 2.53 25.02 3.71
CA PRO A 42 3.55 23.98 3.65
C PRO A 42 3.95 23.57 5.06
N VAL A 43 3.75 22.29 5.39
CA VAL A 43 4.10 21.74 6.69
C VAL A 43 5.62 21.67 6.78
N ARG A 44 6.22 22.57 7.57
CA ARG A 44 7.64 22.55 7.86
C ARG A 44 7.93 21.48 8.90
N LEU A 45 8.41 20.34 8.40
CA LEU A 45 8.99 19.28 9.19
C LEU A 45 10.29 19.80 9.83
N GLY A 46 10.28 20.04 11.14
CA GLY A 46 11.48 20.42 11.92
C GLY A 46 12.52 19.29 11.94
N THR A 47 13.77 19.59 12.29
CA THR A 47 14.88 18.63 12.24
C THR A 47 14.86 17.58 13.36
N GLU A 48 14.10 17.82 14.43
CA GLU A 48 13.91 16.87 15.53
C GLU A 48 12.41 16.65 15.75
N GLN A 49 11.91 15.50 15.29
CA GLN A 49 10.50 15.15 15.40
C GLN A 49 10.34 13.90 16.26
N ASN A 50 9.39 13.94 17.17
CA ASN A 50 8.99 12.78 17.94
C ASN A 50 7.92 12.02 17.14
N TRP A 51 8.24 10.79 16.77
CA TRP A 51 7.40 9.91 15.97
C TRP A 51 6.85 8.78 16.83
N SER A 52 5.53 8.64 16.82
CA SER A 52 4.81 7.53 17.40
C SER A 52 4.24 6.64 16.29
N VAL A 53 4.72 5.41 16.17
CA VAL A 53 4.15 4.42 15.25
C VAL A 53 3.05 3.64 15.97
N ARG A 54 1.80 3.80 15.52
CA ARG A 54 0.64 3.10 16.10
C ARG A 54 0.58 1.67 15.56
N LEU A 55 0.52 0.71 16.47
CA LEU A 55 0.37 -0.71 16.13
C LEU A 55 -1.04 -0.98 15.55
N PRO A 56 -1.18 -1.94 14.62
CA PRO A 56 -2.48 -2.50 14.26
C PRO A 56 -3.23 -3.06 15.48
N GLU A 57 -4.55 -3.17 15.38
CA GLU A 57 -5.39 -3.77 16.43
C GLU A 57 -5.09 -5.27 16.62
N ALA A 58 -4.85 -5.99 15.52
CA ALA A 58 -4.45 -7.38 15.57
C ALA A 58 -3.07 -7.53 16.21
N ASP A 59 -2.82 -8.64 16.91
CA ASP A 59 -1.51 -8.89 17.55
C ASP A 59 -0.48 -9.45 16.56
N LYS A 60 -0.90 -10.38 15.68
CA LYS A 60 -0.02 -11.18 14.82
C LYS A 60 0.18 -10.54 13.45
N VAL A 61 1.42 -10.60 12.95
CA VAL A 61 1.75 -10.13 11.61
C VAL A 61 1.06 -11.03 10.58
N VAL A 62 0.36 -10.41 9.63
CA VAL A 62 -0.32 -11.14 8.55
C VAL A 62 0.69 -11.55 7.48
N TYR A 63 0.76 -12.86 7.21
CA TYR A 63 1.46 -13.45 6.07
C TYR A 63 0.49 -14.23 5.20
N LYS A 64 0.68 -14.14 3.89
CA LYS A 64 -0.05 -14.88 2.86
C LYS A 64 0.91 -15.49 1.85
N GLY A 65 0.49 -16.56 1.18
CA GLY A 65 1.13 -17.03 -0.04
C GLY A 65 0.73 -16.15 -1.22
N GLU A 66 1.64 -15.98 -2.18
CA GLU A 66 1.35 -15.26 -3.42
C GLU A 66 0.38 -16.05 -4.29
N VAL A 67 -0.78 -15.48 -4.60
CA VAL A 67 -1.70 -16.08 -5.58
C VAL A 67 -1.13 -15.84 -6.99
N ILE A 68 -0.83 -16.92 -7.71
CA ILE A 68 -0.49 -16.85 -9.13
C ILE A 68 -1.79 -16.90 -9.93
N GLN A 69 -2.11 -15.83 -10.64
CA GLN A 69 -3.15 -15.85 -11.65
C GLN A 69 -2.52 -16.18 -13.00
N ASP A 70 -2.88 -17.33 -13.57
CA ASP A 70 -2.54 -17.67 -14.95
C ASP A 70 -3.30 -16.73 -15.88
N ASN A 71 -2.61 -15.72 -16.41
CA ASN A 71 -3.14 -14.78 -17.39
C ASN A 71 -3.36 -15.40 -18.79
N SER A 72 -3.45 -16.73 -18.90
CA SER A 72 -3.43 -17.43 -20.18
C SER A 72 -4.76 -17.47 -20.93
N ASN A 73 -5.82 -16.75 -20.52
CA ASN A 73 -7.13 -16.78 -21.21
C ASN A 73 -8.07 -15.59 -20.93
N ILE A 74 -7.57 -14.35 -20.84
CA ILE A 74 -8.46 -13.18 -20.68
C ILE A 74 -8.32 -12.25 -21.89
N GLU A 75 -9.20 -12.47 -22.87
CA GLU A 75 -9.68 -11.41 -23.75
C GLU A 75 -10.18 -10.23 -22.91
N ALA A 76 -9.91 -9.02 -23.39
CA ALA A 76 -10.05 -7.78 -22.66
C ALA A 76 -11.48 -7.50 -22.15
N GLU A 77 -11.84 -8.04 -20.99
CA GLU A 77 -12.95 -7.54 -20.17
C GLU A 77 -12.54 -7.53 -18.68
N GLY A 78 -12.58 -6.35 -18.08
CA GLY A 78 -12.58 -6.16 -16.63
C GLY A 78 -11.24 -6.37 -15.91
N ILE A 79 -10.49 -5.29 -15.70
CA ILE A 79 -9.35 -5.26 -14.76
C ILE A 79 -9.88 -5.43 -13.33
N HIS A 80 -10.00 -6.66 -12.85
CA HIS A 80 -10.11 -6.98 -11.43
C HIS A 80 -8.75 -7.49 -10.93
N SER A 81 -7.79 -6.59 -10.74
CA SER A 81 -6.63 -6.92 -9.92
C SER A 81 -7.09 -7.01 -8.47
N ILE A 82 -7.18 -8.24 -7.96
CA ILE A 82 -7.67 -8.65 -6.63
C ILE A 82 -6.88 -8.03 -5.46
N ASP A 83 -5.74 -7.38 -5.73
CA ASP A 83 -4.94 -6.62 -4.74
C ASP A 83 -5.72 -5.46 -4.05
N VAL A 84 -6.93 -5.13 -4.51
CA VAL A 84 -7.73 -3.99 -4.00
C VAL A 84 -8.76 -4.37 -2.92
N LEU A 85 -9.18 -5.64 -2.78
CA LEU A 85 -10.35 -5.95 -1.93
C LEU A 85 -10.06 -6.21 -0.44
N TYR A 86 -8.82 -6.49 -0.04
CA TYR A 86 -8.51 -6.80 1.37
C TYR A 86 -8.10 -5.60 2.23
N SER A 87 -7.95 -4.40 1.66
CA SER A 87 -7.37 -3.26 2.39
C SER A 87 -8.28 -2.05 2.62
N LEU A 88 -9.51 -2.02 2.09
CA LEU A 88 -10.44 -0.91 2.33
C LEU A 88 -11.36 -1.05 3.55
N ALA A 89 -11.25 -2.14 4.32
CA ALA A 89 -12.15 -2.39 5.45
C ALA A 89 -11.86 -1.53 6.69
N PHE A 90 -10.71 -0.87 6.79
CA PHE A 90 -10.33 -0.10 7.98
C PHE A 90 -10.93 1.31 8.07
N VAL A 91 -11.70 1.77 7.07
CA VAL A 91 -12.27 3.14 7.09
C VAL A 91 -13.79 3.20 6.92
N THR A 92 -14.49 2.16 6.43
CA THR A 92 -15.94 2.28 6.13
C THR A 92 -16.83 1.09 6.52
N GLY A 93 -16.34 0.08 7.24
CA GLY A 93 -17.21 -0.91 7.92
C GLY A 93 -18.26 -1.64 7.05
N LYS A 94 -18.01 -1.83 5.75
CA LYS A 94 -18.90 -2.59 4.86
C LYS A 94 -18.10 -3.50 3.93
N TYR A 95 -18.23 -4.80 4.15
CA TYR A 95 -17.72 -5.84 3.25
C TYR A 95 -18.73 -6.07 2.11
N ILE A 96 -18.28 -6.03 0.86
CA ILE A 96 -18.96 -6.72 -0.26
C ILE A 96 -18.20 -8.02 -0.49
N LYS A 97 -18.96 -9.11 -0.54
CA LYS A 97 -18.50 -10.46 -0.25
C LYS A 97 -18.81 -11.38 -1.44
N GLU A 98 -17.90 -11.45 -2.42
CA GLU A 98 -17.81 -12.55 -3.41
C GLU A 98 -16.86 -13.63 -2.87
N TYR A 99 -17.40 -14.65 -2.19
CA TYR A 99 -16.65 -15.52 -1.26
C TYR A 99 -16.64 -16.99 -1.70
N GLY A 100 -15.89 -17.34 -2.73
CA GLY A 100 -15.64 -18.77 -2.97
C GLY A 100 -14.33 -19.01 -3.66
N LYS A 101 -14.21 -18.51 -4.89
CA LYS A 101 -13.06 -18.76 -5.74
C LYS A 101 -11.77 -18.12 -5.21
N ASP A 102 -11.85 -16.90 -4.71
CA ASP A 102 -10.67 -16.16 -4.23
C ASP A 102 -10.12 -16.71 -2.92
N GLU A 103 -10.99 -17.23 -2.05
CA GLU A 103 -10.60 -17.84 -0.79
C GLU A 103 -9.95 -19.22 -1.01
N GLU A 104 -10.44 -20.00 -1.97
CA GLU A 104 -9.84 -21.26 -2.37
C GLU A 104 -8.44 -21.05 -2.97
N LEU A 105 -8.29 -20.10 -3.91
CA LEU A 105 -7.00 -19.75 -4.50
C LEU A 105 -6.00 -19.26 -3.45
N GLN A 106 -6.45 -18.46 -2.47
CA GLN A 106 -5.61 -18.01 -1.38
C GLN A 106 -5.21 -19.17 -0.46
N THR A 107 -6.14 -20.07 -0.13
CA THR A 107 -5.87 -21.25 0.71
C THR A 107 -4.83 -22.16 0.06
N GLU A 108 -4.91 -22.35 -1.26
CA GLU A 108 -3.89 -23.09 -2.01
C GLU A 108 -2.54 -22.37 -1.97
N ALA A 109 -2.53 -21.07 -2.23
CA ALA A 109 -1.32 -20.26 -2.19
C ALA A 109 -0.65 -20.28 -0.80
N ASP A 110 -1.44 -20.25 0.27
CA ASP A 110 -0.99 -20.23 1.65
C ASP A 110 -0.29 -21.53 2.09
N LYS A 111 -0.39 -22.62 1.31
CA LYS A 111 0.40 -23.84 1.57
C LYS A 111 1.89 -23.58 1.56
N VAL A 112 2.36 -22.56 0.83
CA VAL A 112 3.77 -22.13 0.85
C VAL A 112 4.22 -21.72 2.26
N LEU A 113 3.30 -21.33 3.14
CA LEU A 113 3.60 -20.87 4.50
C LEU A 113 3.74 -22.01 5.52
N LEU A 114 3.34 -23.24 5.18
CA LEU A 114 3.33 -24.39 6.11
C LEU A 114 4.68 -24.60 6.84
N PRO A 115 5.85 -24.52 6.16
CA PRO A 115 7.15 -24.70 6.82
C PRO A 115 7.48 -23.62 7.86
N TYR A 116 6.79 -22.48 7.81
CA TYR A 116 7.11 -21.28 8.59
C TYR A 116 6.15 -21.03 9.76
N GLN A 117 5.13 -21.87 9.94
CA GLN A 117 4.06 -21.65 10.92
C GLN A 117 4.58 -21.42 12.34
N THR A 118 5.62 -22.14 12.77
CA THR A 118 6.21 -21.96 14.11
C THR A 118 6.82 -20.55 14.29
N ALA A 119 7.50 -20.05 13.26
CA ALA A 119 8.08 -18.71 13.29
C ALA A 119 7.00 -17.63 13.21
N LEU A 120 6.05 -17.80 12.28
CA LEU A 120 4.97 -16.84 12.03
C LEU A 120 3.95 -16.76 13.18
N GLY A 121 3.60 -17.90 13.79
CA GLY A 121 2.65 -17.97 14.90
C GLY A 121 3.10 -17.20 16.15
N ASN A 122 4.41 -16.96 16.29
CA ASN A 122 4.99 -16.17 17.37
C ASN A 122 5.32 -14.72 16.97
N PHE A 123 5.23 -14.37 15.69
CA PHE A 123 5.64 -13.06 15.21
C PHE A 123 4.52 -12.02 15.36
N THR A 124 4.76 -11.01 16.21
CA THR A 124 3.77 -9.96 16.53
C THR A 124 4.09 -8.64 15.83
N TYR A 125 3.09 -7.77 15.64
CA TYR A 125 3.34 -6.43 15.13
C TYR A 125 4.19 -5.60 16.07
N ARG A 126 4.09 -5.80 17.39
CA ARG A 126 4.98 -5.17 18.37
C ARG A 126 6.43 -5.50 18.07
N GLU A 127 6.74 -6.78 17.85
CA GLU A 127 8.07 -7.25 17.49
C GLU A 127 8.53 -6.66 16.15
N LEU A 128 7.68 -6.72 15.11
CA LEU A 128 7.98 -6.15 13.79
C LEU A 128 8.31 -4.66 13.86
N VAL A 129 7.45 -3.87 14.52
CA VAL A 129 7.59 -2.42 14.61
C VAL A 129 8.81 -2.05 15.44
N GLN A 130 9.05 -2.73 16.56
CA GLN A 130 10.25 -2.50 17.38
C GLN A 130 11.53 -2.79 16.59
N ARG A 131 11.61 -3.94 15.92
CA ARG A 131 12.78 -4.30 15.08
C ARG A 131 12.95 -3.32 13.92
N GLY A 132 11.86 -2.95 13.26
CA GLY A 132 11.86 -2.04 12.12
C GLY A 132 12.27 -0.62 12.49
N LEU A 133 11.74 -0.06 13.59
CA LEU A 133 12.10 1.27 14.07
C LEU A 133 13.61 1.39 14.35
N ASN A 134 14.21 0.34 14.92
CA ASN A 134 15.66 0.28 15.16
C ASN A 134 16.52 0.31 13.88
N LYS A 135 15.91 0.04 12.71
CA LYS A 135 16.58 0.03 11.40
C LYS A 135 16.34 1.31 10.60
N THR A 136 15.51 2.22 11.10
CA THR A 136 15.23 3.51 10.45
C THR A 136 16.29 4.55 10.78
N SER A 137 16.60 5.39 9.80
CA SER A 137 17.58 6.48 9.84
C SER A 137 16.98 7.86 10.11
N VAL A 138 15.65 8.02 10.03
CA VAL A 138 15.00 9.31 10.35
C VAL A 138 15.36 9.79 11.75
N GLY A 139 15.74 11.07 11.86
CA GLY A 139 16.13 11.69 13.13
C GLY A 139 14.97 11.85 14.12
N GLY A 140 15.31 12.25 15.35
CA GLY A 140 14.36 12.41 16.45
C GLY A 140 14.02 11.12 17.19
N SER A 141 13.17 11.22 18.22
CA SER A 141 12.77 10.06 19.02
C SER A 141 11.70 9.25 18.29
N LYS A 142 11.83 7.93 18.33
CA LYS A 142 10.90 6.99 17.69
C LYS A 142 10.43 6.00 18.73
N LYS A 143 9.12 5.89 18.89
CA LYS A 143 8.48 4.88 19.74
C LYS A 143 7.30 4.27 19.03
N TRP A 144 6.86 3.12 19.52
CA TRP A 144 5.57 2.56 19.14
C TRP A 144 4.54 2.87 20.23
N VAL A 145 3.27 2.89 19.84
CA VAL A 145 2.12 3.06 20.75
C VAL A 145 1.04 2.03 20.41
N GLU A 146 0.27 1.62 21.41
CA GLU A 146 -0.86 0.70 21.21
C GLU A 146 -1.93 1.34 20.32
N PHE A 147 -2.72 0.51 19.62
CA PHE A 147 -3.79 0.94 18.71
C PHE A 147 -4.71 2.01 19.32
N ASN A 148 -5.21 1.78 20.54
CA ASN A 148 -6.14 2.67 21.23
C ASN A 148 -5.46 3.79 22.05
N SER A 149 -4.15 4.00 21.87
CA SER A 149 -3.45 5.06 22.60
C SER A 149 -3.90 6.43 22.11
N PRO A 150 -4.29 7.35 23.01
CA PRO A 150 -4.67 8.71 22.62
C PRO A 150 -3.52 9.39 21.90
N SER A 151 -3.83 10.15 20.84
CA SER A 151 -2.84 10.95 20.13
C SER A 151 -2.43 12.12 21.02
N VAL A 152 -1.17 12.15 21.47
CA VAL A 152 -0.64 13.22 22.32
C VAL A 152 0.45 13.95 21.56
N ALA A 153 0.24 15.23 21.24
CA ALA A 153 1.22 16.27 20.87
C ALA A 153 2.45 15.89 20.01
N GLU A 154 2.40 14.78 19.27
CA GLU A 154 3.49 14.20 18.50
C GLU A 154 2.96 13.75 17.15
N TRP A 155 3.89 13.47 16.23
CA TRP A 155 3.54 12.91 14.94
C TRP A 155 3.15 11.45 15.11
N VAL A 156 2.01 11.06 14.54
CA VAL A 156 1.53 9.68 14.60
C VAL A 156 1.58 9.06 13.21
N VAL A 157 2.19 7.89 13.11
CA VAL A 157 2.20 7.06 11.90
C VAL A 157 1.38 5.81 12.18
N GLU A 158 0.22 5.71 11.56
CA GLU A 158 -0.56 4.47 11.55
C GLU A 158 -0.06 3.57 10.43
N VAL A 159 0.09 2.28 10.74
CA VAL A 159 0.58 1.29 9.79
C VAL A 159 -0.35 0.08 9.76
N THR A 160 -0.50 -0.52 8.59
CA THR A 160 -1.17 -1.83 8.44
C THR A 160 -0.34 -2.69 7.49
N PRO A 161 0.80 -3.24 7.97
CA PRO A 161 1.69 -4.03 7.14
C PRO A 161 1.12 -5.44 6.94
N SER A 162 1.14 -5.92 5.69
CA SER A 162 0.79 -7.28 5.32
C SER A 162 1.87 -7.85 4.40
N PHE A 163 2.24 -9.11 4.63
CA PHE A 163 3.35 -9.74 3.92
C PHE A 163 2.84 -10.87 3.01
N THR A 164 3.53 -11.04 1.90
CA THR A 164 3.31 -12.14 0.95
C THR A 164 4.63 -12.85 0.69
N LEU A 165 4.64 -14.17 0.79
CA LEU A 165 5.77 -15.00 0.36
C LEU A 165 5.50 -15.50 -1.07
N THR A 166 6.46 -15.31 -1.98
CA THR A 166 6.33 -15.83 -3.35
C THR A 166 6.24 -17.36 -3.35
N GLN A 167 5.58 -17.95 -4.35
CA GLN A 167 5.39 -19.42 -4.42
C GLN A 167 6.72 -20.19 -4.47
N ASP A 168 7.74 -19.59 -5.09
CA ASP A 168 9.10 -20.13 -5.11
C ASP A 168 9.92 -19.84 -3.84
N GLN A 169 9.30 -19.18 -2.86
CA GLN A 169 9.84 -18.82 -1.55
C GLN A 169 11.09 -17.94 -1.59
N SER A 170 11.41 -17.35 -2.74
CA SER A 170 12.65 -16.60 -2.92
C SER A 170 12.52 -15.12 -2.56
N ALA A 171 11.31 -14.58 -2.44
CA ALA A 171 11.10 -13.18 -2.04
C ALA A 171 9.91 -13.01 -1.10
N ILE A 172 10.02 -11.97 -0.27
CA ILE A 172 8.94 -11.46 0.58
C ILE A 172 8.50 -10.11 0.01
N VAL A 173 7.19 -9.92 -0.11
CA VAL A 173 6.59 -8.66 -0.50
C VAL A 173 5.84 -8.09 0.69
N LEU A 174 6.09 -6.83 1.02
CA LEU A 174 5.33 -6.06 1.99
C LEU A 174 4.36 -5.15 1.25
N ASN A 175 3.10 -5.14 1.63
CA ASN A 175 2.13 -4.08 1.36
C ASN A 175 1.82 -3.38 2.69
N ASN A 176 2.22 -2.11 2.84
CA ASN A 176 1.97 -1.34 4.05
C ASN A 176 1.08 -0.13 3.75
N HIS A 177 -0.11 -0.10 4.32
CA HIS A 177 -0.93 1.10 4.34
C HIS A 177 -0.42 2.02 5.44
N ILE A 178 -0.07 3.24 5.07
CA ILE A 178 0.49 4.22 5.99
C ILE A 178 -0.39 5.46 5.98
N ALA A 179 -0.74 5.93 7.17
CA ALA A 179 -1.34 7.23 7.38
C ALA A 179 -0.51 8.03 8.38
N ILE A 180 -0.20 9.29 8.07
CA ILE A 180 0.60 10.17 8.95
C ILE A 180 -0.27 11.34 9.40
N TYR A 181 -0.33 11.56 10.70
CA TYR A 181 -1.10 12.60 11.36
C TYR A 181 -0.15 13.60 11.99
N ALA A 182 -0.44 14.89 11.77
CA ALA A 182 0.29 15.96 12.41
C ALA A 182 -0.10 16.09 13.90
N PRO A 183 0.80 16.60 14.75
CA PRO A 183 0.48 16.91 16.14
C PRO A 183 -0.78 17.78 16.26
N GLY A 184 -1.73 17.37 17.09
CA GLY A 184 -2.97 18.13 17.33
C GLY A 184 -4.06 17.95 16.26
N ALA A 185 -3.81 17.18 15.19
CA ALA A 185 -4.79 16.88 14.14
C ALA A 185 -5.02 15.36 14.00
N PRO A 186 -5.59 14.68 15.02
CA PRO A 186 -5.67 13.22 15.04
C PRO A 186 -6.76 12.62 14.14
N SER A 187 -7.69 13.41 13.61
CA SER A 187 -8.84 12.92 12.83
C SER A 187 -8.60 12.89 11.33
N GLU A 188 -7.64 13.67 10.81
CA GLU A 188 -7.38 13.78 9.38
C GLU A 188 -5.88 13.54 9.10
N PRO A 189 -5.55 12.50 8.32
CA PRO A 189 -4.16 12.25 7.98
C PRO A 189 -3.65 13.29 6.97
N LEU A 190 -2.50 13.89 7.28
CA LEU A 190 -1.77 14.76 6.35
C LEU A 190 -1.24 13.98 5.14
N TYR A 191 -1.01 12.68 5.31
CA TYR A 191 -0.53 11.79 4.27
C TYR A 191 -1.20 10.43 4.40
N LYS A 192 -1.63 9.85 3.28
CA LYS A 192 -2.12 8.48 3.20
C LYS A 192 -1.65 7.82 1.91
N ASN A 193 -1.00 6.67 2.00
CA ASN A 193 -0.61 5.92 0.81
C ASN A 193 -0.46 4.41 1.10
N LEU A 194 -0.49 3.61 0.05
CA LEU A 194 0.00 2.23 0.05
C LEU A 194 1.45 2.24 -0.44
N ILE A 195 2.34 1.69 0.39
CA ILE A 195 3.74 1.50 0.05
C ILE A 195 4.05 0.02 -0.03
N ARG A 196 4.43 -0.45 -1.22
CA ARG A 196 4.80 -1.83 -1.49
C ARG A 196 6.31 -2.00 -1.58
N ILE A 197 6.88 -2.94 -0.84
CA ILE A 197 8.32 -3.23 -0.88
C ILE A 197 8.50 -4.68 -1.30
N VAL A 198 9.22 -4.91 -2.39
CA VAL A 198 9.61 -6.26 -2.83
C VAL A 198 11.04 -6.52 -2.35
N SER A 199 11.27 -7.60 -1.59
CA SER A 199 12.61 -7.97 -1.15
C SER A 199 13.53 -8.28 -2.32
N ASP A 200 14.84 -8.24 -2.10
CA ASP A 200 15.77 -8.79 -3.08
C ASP A 200 15.53 -10.31 -3.18
N PRO A 201 15.52 -10.90 -4.40
CA PRO A 201 15.31 -12.33 -4.55
C PRO A 201 16.49 -13.12 -3.98
N ARG A 202 16.17 -14.23 -3.29
CA ARG A 202 17.15 -15.15 -2.71
C ARG A 202 17.35 -16.34 -3.64
N ASN A 203 18.57 -16.49 -4.14
CA ASN A 203 18.97 -17.60 -5.00
C ASN A 203 19.58 -18.74 -4.16
N GLU A 204 18.78 -19.29 -3.24
CA GLU A 204 19.19 -20.43 -2.43
C GLU A 204 18.53 -21.73 -2.94
N PRO A 205 19.25 -22.86 -2.95
CA PRO A 205 18.66 -24.17 -3.28
C PRO A 205 17.57 -24.60 -2.29
N ASP A 206 17.71 -24.24 -1.01
CA ASP A 206 16.75 -24.48 0.05
C ASP A 206 16.26 -23.14 0.66
N PRO A 207 15.22 -22.52 0.08
CA PRO A 207 14.66 -21.28 0.61
C PRO A 207 14.07 -21.44 2.02
N ALA A 208 13.47 -22.60 2.32
CA ALA A 208 12.87 -22.85 3.63
C ALA A 208 13.93 -22.89 4.73
N GLY A 209 15.04 -23.60 4.51
CA GLY A 209 16.18 -23.61 5.41
C GLY A 209 16.82 -22.22 5.59
N LEU A 210 16.88 -21.40 4.53
CA LEU A 210 17.35 -20.01 4.64
C LEU A 210 16.47 -19.20 5.60
N TRP A 211 15.16 -19.17 5.35
CA TRP A 211 14.24 -18.34 6.11
C TRP A 211 14.03 -18.83 7.54
N MET A 212 14.05 -20.15 7.74
CA MET A 212 13.95 -20.78 9.06
C MET A 212 15.26 -20.79 9.85
N ARG A 213 16.35 -20.24 9.31
CA ARG A 213 17.61 -20.10 10.04
C ARG A 213 17.39 -19.35 11.37
N GLY A 214 17.90 -19.94 12.46
CA GLY A 214 17.70 -19.41 13.81
C GLY A 214 16.26 -19.52 14.30
N GLY A 215 15.44 -20.43 13.78
CA GLY A 215 14.03 -20.57 14.15
C GLY A 215 13.11 -19.53 13.49
N GLY A 216 13.50 -19.00 12.33
CA GLY A 216 12.74 -17.96 11.61
C GLY A 216 13.26 -16.54 11.82
N GLU A 217 14.35 -16.36 12.57
CA GLU A 217 14.93 -15.03 12.81
C GLU A 217 15.33 -14.33 11.50
N ARG A 218 15.81 -15.08 10.50
CA ARG A 218 16.13 -14.49 9.19
C ARG A 218 14.89 -13.91 8.50
N LEU A 219 13.76 -14.62 8.53
CA LEU A 219 12.48 -14.15 7.98
C LEU A 219 11.99 -12.90 8.71
N LYS A 220 12.05 -12.89 10.04
CA LYS A 220 11.65 -11.73 10.86
C LYS A 220 12.53 -10.50 10.60
N GLU A 221 13.84 -10.70 10.49
CA GLU A 221 14.80 -9.63 10.19
C GLU A 221 14.55 -9.02 8.81
N GLU A 222 14.38 -9.84 7.78
CA GLU A 222 14.06 -9.34 6.43
C GLU A 222 12.74 -8.55 6.44
N SER A 223 11.75 -9.02 7.18
CA SER A 223 10.43 -8.39 7.25
C SER A 223 10.48 -7.05 7.98
N ALA A 224 11.30 -6.95 9.03
CA ALA A 224 11.62 -5.68 9.69
C ALA A 224 12.39 -4.73 8.78
N ASP A 225 13.32 -5.22 7.94
CA ASP A 225 14.01 -4.40 6.94
C ASP A 225 13.03 -3.84 5.90
N LEU A 226 12.09 -4.65 5.39
CA LEU A 226 11.06 -4.19 4.46
C LEU A 226 10.15 -3.14 5.12
N PHE A 227 9.72 -3.39 6.36
CA PHE A 227 8.90 -2.45 7.11
C PHE A 227 9.61 -1.11 7.33
N ALA A 228 10.87 -1.13 7.78
CA ALA A 228 11.68 0.07 7.94
C ALA A 228 11.80 0.87 6.63
N ARG A 229 12.06 0.19 5.50
CA ARG A 229 12.10 0.83 4.18
C ARG A 229 10.77 1.48 3.80
N SER A 230 9.64 0.89 4.15
CA SER A 230 8.33 1.49 3.88
C SER A 230 8.13 2.80 4.65
N LEU A 231 8.54 2.85 5.92
CA LEU A 231 8.49 4.07 6.73
C LEU A 231 9.42 5.16 6.18
N GLU A 232 10.65 4.80 5.80
CA GLU A 232 11.62 5.72 5.20
C GLU A 232 11.09 6.38 3.91
N ILE A 233 10.36 5.62 3.09
CA ILE A 233 9.72 6.16 1.89
C ILE A 233 8.60 7.13 2.28
N ALA A 234 7.74 6.76 3.24
CA ALA A 234 6.65 7.62 3.71
C ALA A 234 7.17 8.95 4.28
N TRP A 235 8.18 8.91 5.14
CA TRP A 235 8.80 10.10 5.74
C TRP A 235 9.51 10.98 4.71
N ARG A 236 10.16 10.39 3.71
CA ARG A 236 10.76 11.16 2.63
C ARG A 236 9.71 11.83 1.76
N GLU A 237 8.62 11.14 1.47
CA GLU A 237 7.51 11.66 0.67
C GLU A 237 6.86 12.87 1.36
N ILE A 238 6.54 12.79 2.65
CA ILE A 238 5.99 13.93 3.40
C ILE A 238 7.02 15.08 3.52
N GLY A 239 8.31 14.76 3.65
CA GLY A 239 9.42 15.72 3.58
C GLY A 239 9.51 16.48 2.26
N ASN A 240 9.15 15.81 1.16
CA ASN A 240 9.19 16.36 -0.19
C ASN A 240 7.85 16.94 -0.66
N ALA A 241 6.77 16.80 0.11
CA ALA A 241 5.43 17.25 -0.29
C ALA A 241 5.33 18.76 -0.61
N SER A 242 6.28 19.56 -0.12
CA SER A 242 6.38 21.00 -0.43
C SER A 242 7.12 21.31 -1.73
N ARG A 243 7.76 20.31 -2.37
CA ARG A 243 8.47 20.49 -3.65
C ARG A 243 7.47 20.33 -4.78
N LYS A 244 7.40 21.34 -5.64
CA LYS A 244 6.61 21.30 -6.87
C LYS A 244 7.40 20.54 -7.93
N ASP A 245 7.54 19.24 -7.73
CA ASP A 245 8.21 18.38 -8.70
C ASP A 245 7.23 18.07 -9.85
N ASP A 246 7.69 18.32 -11.08
CA ASP A 246 6.93 17.97 -12.28
C ASP A 246 6.80 16.43 -12.32
N PRO A 247 5.59 15.85 -12.49
CA PRO A 247 5.41 14.41 -12.40
C PRO A 247 6.29 13.72 -13.44
N ALA A 248 7.21 12.90 -12.96
CA ALA A 248 8.11 12.14 -13.82
C ALA A 248 7.30 11.37 -14.87
N ARG A 249 7.66 11.53 -16.15
CA ARG A 249 6.97 10.84 -17.25
C ARG A 249 6.97 9.33 -16.98
N PRO A 250 5.79 8.65 -16.96
CA PRO A 250 5.74 7.23 -16.66
C PRO A 250 6.52 6.39 -17.68
N LYS A 251 7.32 5.45 -17.20
CA LYS A 251 8.08 4.47 -17.99
C LYS A 251 7.74 3.05 -17.53
N THR A 252 7.97 2.06 -18.38
CA THR A 252 7.88 0.66 -17.99
C THR A 252 9.14 0.26 -17.24
N ILE A 253 8.98 -0.20 -16.00
CA ILE A 253 10.06 -0.66 -15.12
C ILE A 253 9.97 -2.17 -14.99
N ARG A 254 11.04 -2.87 -15.36
CA ARG A 254 11.20 -4.33 -15.17
C ARG A 254 11.87 -4.60 -13.82
N TYR A 255 11.30 -5.51 -13.04
CA TYR A 255 11.79 -5.82 -11.70
C TYR A 255 11.63 -7.30 -11.36
N ARG A 256 12.36 -7.78 -10.36
CA ARG A 256 12.27 -9.15 -9.86
C ARG A 256 11.24 -9.24 -8.73
N GLN A 257 10.36 -10.23 -8.81
CA GLN A 257 9.54 -10.68 -7.68
C GLN A 257 9.73 -12.19 -7.56
N GLY A 258 10.57 -12.58 -6.61
CA GLY A 258 11.13 -13.92 -6.56
C GLY A 258 11.97 -14.25 -7.81
N LYS A 259 11.78 -15.44 -8.38
CA LYS A 259 12.43 -15.87 -9.63
C LYS A 259 11.74 -15.33 -10.89
N SER A 260 10.59 -14.67 -10.75
CA SER A 260 9.84 -14.10 -11.86
C SER A 260 10.24 -12.66 -12.13
N GLU A 261 10.26 -12.28 -13.41
CA GLU A 261 10.27 -10.87 -13.81
C GLU A 261 8.84 -10.33 -13.86
N LYS A 262 8.65 -9.10 -13.39
CA LYS A 262 7.40 -8.34 -13.45
C LYS A 262 7.68 -6.99 -14.11
N MET A 263 6.62 -6.38 -14.64
CA MET A 263 6.67 -5.06 -15.26
C MET A 263 5.64 -4.15 -14.61
N GLU A 264 6.01 -2.89 -14.36
CA GLU A 264 5.11 -1.85 -13.86
C GLU A 264 5.29 -0.56 -14.66
N ARG A 265 4.19 0.13 -14.99
CA ARG A 265 4.27 1.44 -15.64
C ARG A 265 4.20 2.50 -14.56
N ALA A 266 5.29 3.23 -14.35
CA ALA A 266 5.43 4.12 -13.20
C ALA A 266 6.35 5.32 -13.48
N GLY A 267 6.15 6.40 -12.72
CA GLY A 267 7.15 7.46 -12.60
C GLY A 267 8.26 7.03 -11.65
N VAL A 268 9.52 7.25 -12.02
CA VAL A 268 10.67 6.94 -11.15
C VAL A 268 10.87 8.09 -10.18
N ILE A 269 10.86 7.81 -8.87
CA ILE A 269 11.14 8.78 -7.79
C ILE A 269 12.63 8.77 -7.44
N ASP A 270 13.17 7.59 -7.20
CA ASP A 270 14.58 7.37 -6.90
C ASP A 270 15.03 6.07 -7.58
N MET A 271 16.28 6.01 -8.01
CA MET A 271 16.84 4.82 -8.61
C MET A 271 18.29 4.68 -8.20
N ARG A 272 18.59 3.52 -7.59
CA ARG A 272 19.92 3.09 -7.18
C ARG A 272 20.28 1.82 -7.93
N CYS A 273 21.55 1.45 -7.86
CA CYS A 273 22.19 0.39 -8.65
C CYS A 273 21.34 -0.85 -8.97
N ASN A 274 20.66 -1.41 -7.97
CA ASN A 274 19.85 -2.62 -8.11
C ASN A 274 18.39 -2.42 -7.68
N ARG A 275 17.95 -1.19 -7.41
CA ARG A 275 16.64 -0.94 -6.79
C ARG A 275 16.08 0.40 -7.19
N ALA A 276 14.79 0.43 -7.51
CA ALA A 276 14.05 1.66 -7.79
C ALA A 276 12.97 1.90 -6.73
N VAL A 277 12.70 3.18 -6.46
CA VAL A 277 11.47 3.65 -5.83
C VAL A 277 10.65 4.33 -6.91
N ILE A 278 9.44 3.85 -7.12
CA ILE A 278 8.57 4.24 -8.24
C ILE A 278 7.19 4.61 -7.73
N ARG A 279 6.50 5.51 -8.44
CA ARG A 279 5.09 5.85 -8.25
C ARG A 279 4.26 5.25 -9.37
N THR A 280 3.37 4.32 -9.04
CA THR A 280 2.50 3.68 -10.03
C THR A 280 1.47 4.67 -10.58
N LEU A 281 0.80 4.31 -11.67
CA LEU A 281 -0.31 5.09 -12.21
C LEU A 281 -1.49 5.23 -11.22
N ARG A 282 -1.58 4.34 -10.21
CA ARG A 282 -2.58 4.39 -9.13
C ARG A 282 -2.15 5.29 -7.96
N GLY A 283 -0.97 5.92 -8.05
CA GLY A 283 -0.44 6.79 -6.99
C GLY A 283 0.26 6.05 -5.84
N TRP A 284 0.31 4.72 -5.87
CA TRP A 284 1.03 3.92 -4.87
C TRP A 284 2.53 4.06 -5.04
N LEU A 285 3.25 3.88 -3.94
CA LEU A 285 4.70 3.84 -3.95
C LEU A 285 5.18 2.40 -3.93
N MET A 286 6.17 2.08 -4.77
CA MET A 286 6.79 0.76 -4.77
C MET A 286 8.31 0.88 -4.65
N SER A 287 8.94 0.03 -3.85
CA SER A 287 10.38 -0.22 -3.91
C SER A 287 10.65 -1.62 -4.42
N VAL A 288 11.33 -1.72 -5.56
CA VAL A 288 11.50 -2.98 -6.30
C VAL A 288 12.96 -3.23 -6.69
N PRO A 289 13.44 -4.50 -6.62
CA PRO A 289 14.76 -4.85 -7.15
C PRO A 289 14.71 -4.87 -8.68
N LEU A 290 15.62 -4.18 -9.35
CA LEU A 290 15.68 -4.13 -10.81
C LEU A 290 16.01 -5.51 -11.40
N ALA A 291 15.40 -5.83 -12.54
CA ALA A 291 15.70 -7.09 -13.26
C ALA A 291 17.15 -7.13 -13.76
N GLU A 292 17.64 -5.99 -14.24
CA GLU A 292 19.02 -5.76 -14.63
C GLU A 292 19.60 -4.63 -13.78
N PRO A 293 20.76 -4.83 -13.13
CA PRO A 293 21.49 -3.74 -12.50
C PRO A 293 21.84 -2.67 -13.54
N ARG A 294 21.90 -1.41 -13.11
CA ARG A 294 22.18 -0.30 -14.02
C ARG A 294 23.57 -0.44 -14.68
N GLU A 295 23.62 -0.44 -16.02
CA GLU A 295 24.86 -0.58 -16.81
C GLU A 295 25.80 0.63 -16.65
N ASP A 296 25.26 1.80 -16.39
CA ASP A 296 25.97 3.09 -16.31
C ASP A 296 26.45 3.44 -14.89
N ALA A 297 26.32 2.52 -13.94
CA ALA A 297 27.04 2.61 -12.68
C ALA A 297 28.36 1.83 -12.80
N THR A 298 29.46 2.54 -13.07
CA THR A 298 30.80 1.95 -13.02
C THR A 298 30.93 1.14 -11.73
N GLY A 299 31.40 -0.11 -11.82
CA GLY A 299 31.31 -1.14 -10.77
C GLY A 299 31.88 -0.79 -9.38
N ASN A 300 32.47 0.40 -9.23
CA ASN A 300 32.97 0.94 -7.97
C ASN A 300 31.94 1.81 -7.22
N GLU A 301 31.00 2.50 -7.88
CA GLU A 301 29.99 3.32 -7.17
C GLU A 301 28.91 2.48 -6.46
N CYS A 302 28.57 1.33 -7.03
CA CYS A 302 27.57 0.43 -6.45
C CYS A 302 28.11 -0.41 -5.28
N ASN A 303 29.39 -0.80 -5.35
CA ASN A 303 30.02 -1.60 -4.30
C ASN A 303 30.46 -0.76 -3.09
N ASN A 304 30.84 0.52 -3.27
CA ASN A 304 31.27 1.38 -2.15
C ASN A 304 30.11 1.94 -1.29
N LYS A 305 28.89 2.09 -1.84
CA LYS A 305 27.78 2.70 -1.08
C LYS A 305 27.00 1.72 -0.17
N LEU A 306 27.18 0.41 -0.35
CA LEU A 306 26.69 -0.61 0.59
C LEU A 306 27.50 -0.60 1.90
N SER A 307 28.79 -0.29 1.82
CA SER A 307 29.71 -0.18 2.96
C SER A 307 29.74 1.23 3.57
N GLN A 308 29.61 2.29 2.78
CA GLN A 308 29.68 3.66 3.30
C GLN A 308 28.46 4.08 4.13
N ASN A 309 27.24 3.62 3.82
CA ASN A 309 26.06 3.99 4.64
C ASN A 309 25.93 3.22 5.98
N LEU A 310 26.76 2.21 6.21
CA LEU A 310 26.89 1.53 7.52
C LEU A 310 28.01 2.11 8.38
N VAL A 311 28.95 2.86 7.79
CA VAL A 311 30.13 3.41 8.48
C VAL A 311 30.05 4.93 8.65
N GLU A 312 29.44 5.66 7.72
CA GLU A 312 29.53 7.14 7.68
C GLU A 312 28.53 7.87 8.62
N PHE A 313 27.69 7.13 9.36
CA PHE A 313 26.95 7.65 10.51
C PHE A 313 27.60 7.33 11.87
N ARG A 314 28.74 6.63 11.88
CA ARG A 314 29.59 6.46 13.08
C ARG A 314 30.82 7.34 12.97
N GLY A 315 30.67 8.58 13.41
CA GLY A 315 31.81 9.42 13.79
C GLY A 315 31.92 10.72 13.00
N ASN A 316 31.17 11.73 13.47
CA ASN A 316 31.68 13.10 13.46
C ASN A 316 31.24 13.79 14.74
N THR A 317 31.81 13.34 15.86
CA THR A 317 31.99 14.17 17.05
C THR A 317 33.21 15.07 16.83
N PHE A 318 32.96 16.29 16.37
CA PHE A 318 33.64 17.49 16.90
C PHE A 318 33.24 17.56 18.39
N LEU A 319 34.02 17.93 19.41
CA LEU A 319 35.33 18.58 19.68
C LEU A 319 35.40 18.64 21.24
N PRO A 320 36.41 19.20 21.96
CA PRO A 320 37.53 20.04 21.54
C PRO A 320 38.92 19.38 21.56
#